data_AF-A0A7W3LS95-F1
#
_entry.id   AF-A0A7W3LS95-F1
#
_cell.length_a   1.000
_cell.length_b   1.000
_cell.length_c   1.000
_cell.angle_alpha   90.00
_cell.angle_beta   90.00
_cell.angle_gamma   90.00
#
_symmetry.space_group_name_H-M   'P 1'
#
loop_
_entity.id
_entity.type
_entity.pdbx_description
1 polymer ?
#
loop_
_entity_poly.entity_id
_entity_poly.type
_entity_poly.pdbx_seq_one_letter_code
_entity_poly.pdbx_strand_id
1 'polypeptide(L)'
;MRPRPGVDRAALEAAVAAQAAWYRERGAVDPEEFGHLPAPVAPQGAPELDDLVEACGQDAYRVQVLVLNQAFPPEWRSADHRSHLPDELAVRVRRWRRHREEVAAGGHREFLRAWHDHRTARETARAWGRLRELAEAAGERTNHWARRPELVELRERILAATPPVVPAAPRWGAVPSDDPGEDRSPFVAMVREWNRRVPGGQKVRVLLPAPLEQELAEAVGCDWLAEFLDWAQRAADEGRGLLLC
;
A
#
# COMPACT_ATOMS: atom_id res chain seq x y z
N MET A 1 -1.59 23.36 9.06
CA MET A 1 -2.86 24.10 9.11
C MET A 1 -3.22 24.52 10.52
N ARG A 2 -4.00 25.60 10.68
CA ARG A 2 -4.68 25.98 11.92
C ARG A 2 -6.16 26.24 11.66
N PRO A 3 -7.08 25.81 12.53
CA PRO A 3 -8.48 26.22 12.43
C PRO A 3 -8.61 27.74 12.44
N ARG A 4 -9.46 28.28 11.57
CA ARG A 4 -9.83 29.70 11.63
C ARG A 4 -10.61 29.99 12.92
N PRO A 5 -10.56 31.22 13.46
CA PRO A 5 -11.31 31.58 14.65
C PRO A 5 -12.81 31.30 14.50
N GLY A 6 -13.42 30.68 15.51
CA GLY A 6 -14.87 30.41 15.55
C GLY A 6 -15.34 29.20 14.72
N VAL A 7 -14.43 28.49 14.06
CA VAL A 7 -14.77 27.24 13.36
C VAL A 7 -15.09 26.14 14.36
N ASP A 8 -16.25 25.50 14.15
CA ASP A 8 -16.69 24.38 14.98
C ASP A 8 -15.86 23.11 14.71
N ARG A 9 -15.65 22.33 15.78
CA ARG A 9 -14.88 21.08 15.72
C ARG A 9 -15.57 20.04 14.83
N ALA A 10 -16.90 19.90 14.92
CA ALA A 10 -17.61 18.90 14.13
C ALA A 10 -17.54 19.23 12.62
N ALA A 11 -17.54 20.53 12.27
CA ALA A 11 -17.33 20.96 10.89
C ALA A 11 -15.94 20.56 10.35
N LEU A 12 -14.89 20.72 11.14
CA LEU A 12 -13.53 20.28 10.77
C LEU A 12 -13.44 18.77 10.61
N GLU A 13 -14.00 18.00 11.53
CA GLU A 13 -14.01 16.54 11.46
C GLU A 13 -14.78 16.05 10.22
N ALA A 14 -15.92 16.69 9.92
CA ALA A 14 -16.69 16.38 8.73
C ALA A 14 -15.93 16.70 7.43
N ALA A 15 -15.25 17.85 7.37
CA ALA A 15 -14.42 18.23 6.23
C ALA A 15 -13.23 17.28 6.02
N VAL A 16 -12.55 16.87 7.10
CA VAL A 16 -11.46 15.88 7.06
C VAL A 16 -11.97 14.50 6.61
N ALA A 17 -13.15 14.07 7.08
CA ALA A 17 -13.77 12.82 6.64
C ALA A 17 -14.17 12.86 5.16
N ALA A 18 -14.74 13.98 4.70
CA ALA A 18 -15.08 14.19 3.30
C ALA A 18 -13.83 14.18 2.41
N GLN A 19 -12.74 14.83 2.85
CA GLN A 19 -11.46 14.80 2.15
C GLN A 19 -10.90 13.36 2.06
N ALA A 20 -10.95 12.58 3.14
CA ALA A 20 -10.50 11.19 3.13
C ALA A 20 -11.32 10.33 2.13
N ALA A 21 -12.64 10.52 2.08
CA ALA A 21 -13.51 9.86 1.10
C ALA A 21 -13.18 10.28 -0.33
N TRP A 22 -12.95 11.56 -0.56
CA TRP A 22 -12.57 12.10 -1.86
C TRP A 22 -11.26 11.50 -2.39
N TYR A 23 -10.23 11.39 -1.55
CA TYR A 23 -8.96 10.74 -1.93
C TYR A 23 -9.14 9.27 -2.28
N ARG A 24 -9.98 8.56 -1.52
CA ARG A 24 -10.33 7.16 -1.78
C ARG A 24 -11.01 7.01 -3.15
N GLU A 25 -12.01 7.83 -3.45
CA GLU A 25 -12.78 7.78 -4.70
C GLU A 25 -11.92 8.09 -5.93
N ARG A 26 -10.94 8.99 -5.80
CA ARG A 26 -10.01 9.34 -6.89
C ARG A 26 -8.85 8.36 -7.09
N GLY A 27 -8.81 7.26 -6.33
CA GLY A 27 -7.78 6.25 -6.45
C GLY A 27 -6.42 6.69 -5.90
N ALA A 28 -6.37 7.70 -5.02
CA ALA A 28 -5.15 8.07 -4.31
C ALA A 28 -4.74 7.02 -3.26
N VAL A 29 -5.69 6.17 -2.87
CA VAL A 29 -5.49 5.03 -1.97
C VAL A 29 -5.55 3.77 -2.82
N ASP A 30 -4.50 2.94 -2.78
CA ASP A 30 -4.43 1.71 -3.55
C ASP A 30 -5.62 0.77 -3.21
N PRO A 31 -6.61 0.58 -4.11
CA PRO A 31 -7.78 -0.25 -3.82
C PRO A 31 -7.39 -1.71 -3.66
N GLU A 32 -6.27 -2.11 -4.25
CA GLU A 32 -5.76 -3.45 -4.18
C GLU A 32 -5.06 -3.75 -2.85
N GLU A 33 -4.42 -2.75 -2.26
CA GLU A 33 -3.82 -2.86 -0.93
C GLU A 33 -4.86 -2.71 0.18
N PHE A 34 -5.76 -1.72 0.06
CA PHE A 34 -6.63 -1.30 1.15
C PHE A 34 -8.10 -1.67 0.93
N GLY A 35 -8.46 -2.37 -0.15
CA GLY A 35 -9.86 -2.70 -0.49
C GLY A 35 -10.61 -3.55 0.54
N HIS A 36 -9.86 -4.28 1.37
CA HIS A 36 -10.39 -5.08 2.47
C HIS A 36 -10.64 -4.27 3.76
N LEU A 37 -10.31 -2.98 3.77
CA LEU A 37 -10.52 -2.07 4.90
C LEU A 37 -11.82 -1.26 4.72
N PRO A 38 -12.47 -0.83 5.82
CA PRO A 38 -13.59 0.10 5.74
C PRO A 38 -13.22 1.35 4.94
N ALA A 39 -14.09 1.74 4.01
CA ALA A 39 -13.94 2.99 3.29
C ALA A 39 -14.39 4.16 4.17
N PRO A 40 -13.68 5.30 4.16
CA PRO A 40 -14.20 6.53 4.77
C PRO A 40 -15.51 6.94 4.10
N VAL A 41 -16.46 7.43 4.89
CA VAL A 41 -17.76 7.91 4.42
C VAL A 41 -17.80 9.42 4.56
N ALA A 42 -18.03 10.12 3.45
CA ALA A 42 -18.19 11.57 3.46
C ALA A 42 -19.53 11.96 4.11
N PRO A 43 -19.55 12.81 5.16
CA PRO A 43 -20.78 13.39 5.67
C PRO A 43 -21.45 14.26 4.60
N GLN A 44 -22.77 14.17 4.47
CA GLN A 44 -23.52 15.02 3.54
C GLN A 44 -23.40 16.50 3.93
N GLY A 45 -23.10 17.36 2.95
CA GLY A 45 -22.97 18.80 3.17
C GLY A 45 -21.72 19.20 3.96
N ALA A 46 -20.70 18.33 4.02
CA ALA A 46 -19.43 18.69 4.64
C ALA A 46 -18.83 19.96 3.98
N PRO A 47 -18.40 20.95 4.77
CA PRO A 47 -17.73 22.13 4.26
C PRO A 47 -16.37 21.77 3.63
N GLU A 48 -15.90 22.63 2.71
CA GLU A 48 -14.56 22.52 2.15
C GLU A 48 -13.51 22.82 3.22
N LEU A 49 -12.49 21.97 3.35
CA LEU A 49 -11.50 22.09 4.43
C LEU A 49 -10.71 23.40 4.35
N ASP A 50 -10.40 23.86 3.12
CA ASP A 50 -9.65 25.09 2.87
C ASP A 50 -10.37 26.36 3.34
N ASP A 51 -11.70 26.32 3.45
CA ASP A 51 -12.51 27.43 4.00
C ASP A 51 -12.43 27.51 5.52
N LEU A 52 -12.12 26.39 6.18
CA LEU A 52 -12.14 26.25 7.64
C LEU A 52 -10.77 26.46 8.28
N VAL A 53 -9.70 26.35 7.50
CA VAL A 53 -8.34 26.40 8.02
C VAL A 53 -7.49 27.48 7.37
N GLU A 54 -6.45 27.89 8.07
CA GLU A 54 -5.34 28.65 7.53
C GLU A 54 -4.23 27.67 7.15
N ALA A 55 -3.85 27.66 5.87
CA ALA A 55 -2.68 26.93 5.39
C ALA A 55 -1.41 27.68 5.81
N CYS A 56 -0.68 27.13 6.79
CA CYS A 56 0.55 27.74 7.28
C CYS A 56 1.77 27.19 6.53
N GLY A 57 2.22 27.87 5.46
CA GLY A 57 3.53 27.66 4.84
C GLY A 57 3.56 26.78 3.57
N GLN A 58 4.74 26.73 2.93
CA GLN A 58 5.04 25.94 1.72
C GLN A 58 5.55 24.52 2.02
N ASP A 59 5.81 24.19 3.29
CA ASP A 59 6.34 22.88 3.70
C ASP A 59 5.21 21.84 3.74
N ALA A 60 4.75 21.42 2.57
CA ALA A 60 3.86 20.29 2.41
C ALA A 60 4.69 18.98 2.49
N TYR A 61 5.08 18.58 3.70
CA TYR A 61 5.58 17.22 3.86
C TYR A 61 4.43 16.23 3.64
N ARG A 62 4.65 15.29 2.72
CA ARG A 62 3.60 14.38 2.27
C ARG A 62 3.40 13.28 3.28
N VAL A 63 2.16 13.11 3.73
CA VAL A 63 1.69 11.96 4.52
C VAL A 63 2.00 10.61 3.82
N GLN A 64 2.31 10.68 2.53
CA GLN A 64 2.85 9.59 1.72
C GLN A 64 4.01 8.82 2.40
N VAL A 65 4.86 9.49 3.18
CA VAL A 65 5.95 8.81 3.91
C VAL A 65 5.46 7.85 4.99
N LEU A 66 4.29 8.10 5.59
CA LEU A 66 3.64 7.16 6.51
C LEU A 66 2.90 6.08 5.73
N VAL A 67 2.10 6.53 4.77
CA VAL A 67 1.19 5.73 3.94
C VAL A 67 1.89 4.62 3.17
N LEU A 68 3.09 4.88 2.66
CA LEU A 68 3.85 3.91 1.86
C LEU A 68 4.82 3.07 2.70
N ASN A 69 5.05 3.43 3.95
CA ASN A 69 6.08 2.80 4.77
C ASN A 69 5.56 1.50 5.40
N GLN A 70 6.12 0.38 4.95
CA GLN A 70 5.67 -0.97 5.30
C GLN A 70 5.93 -1.38 6.76
N ALA A 71 6.63 -0.55 7.55
CA ALA A 71 6.73 -0.77 8.99
C ALA A 71 5.38 -0.48 9.70
N PHE A 72 4.51 0.32 9.10
CA PHE A 72 3.20 0.64 9.68
C PHE A 72 2.09 -0.30 9.18
N PRO A 73 1.13 -0.66 10.04
CA PRO A 73 0.00 -1.51 9.65
C PRO A 73 -0.85 -0.85 8.54
N PRO A 74 -1.39 -1.63 7.58
CA PRO A 74 -2.23 -1.12 6.50
C PRO A 74 -3.45 -0.35 7.02
N GLU A 75 -4.00 -0.73 8.17
CA GLU A 75 -5.10 -0.02 8.81
C GLU A 75 -4.72 1.41 9.19
N TRP A 76 -3.49 1.62 9.69
CA TRP A 76 -3.01 2.95 10.07
C TRP A 76 -2.68 3.75 8.80
N ARG A 77 -1.97 3.13 7.86
CA ARG A 77 -1.64 3.75 6.56
C ARG A 77 -2.88 4.21 5.81
N SER A 78 -3.93 3.38 5.77
CA SER A 78 -5.23 3.76 5.20
C SER A 78 -5.87 4.92 5.97
N ALA A 79 -5.93 4.84 7.31
CA ALA A 79 -6.54 5.87 8.15
C ALA A 79 -5.77 7.21 8.17
N ASP A 80 -4.49 7.19 7.81
CA ASP A 80 -3.63 8.36 7.72
C ASP A 80 -3.67 9.02 6.32
N HIS A 81 -4.41 8.50 5.33
CA HIS A 81 -4.68 9.21 4.06
C HIS A 81 -5.69 10.36 4.25
N ARG A 82 -5.36 11.35 5.07
CA ARG A 82 -6.20 12.52 5.36
C ARG A 82 -5.39 13.64 6.01
N SER A 83 -5.99 14.81 6.12
CA SER A 83 -5.49 15.87 6.99
C SER A 83 -5.60 15.49 8.48
N HIS A 84 -4.70 16.00 9.31
CA HIS A 84 -4.67 15.76 10.76
C HIS A 84 -4.84 17.05 11.55
N LEU A 85 -5.82 17.10 12.45
CA LEU A 85 -6.14 18.27 13.26
C LEU A 85 -5.04 18.54 14.32
N PRO A 86 -4.86 19.79 14.79
CA PRO A 86 -3.76 20.14 15.68
C PRO A 86 -3.69 19.34 16.99
N ASP A 87 -4.84 19.11 17.62
CA ASP A 87 -5.01 18.37 18.86
C ASP A 87 -4.74 16.86 18.73
N GLU A 88 -5.00 16.28 17.54
CA GLU A 88 -4.72 14.87 17.31
C GLU A 88 -3.28 14.60 16.84
N LEU A 89 -2.64 15.58 16.20
CA LEU A 89 -1.33 15.38 15.58
C LEU A 89 -0.28 14.95 16.60
N ALA A 90 -0.23 15.61 17.76
CA ALA A 90 0.71 15.27 18.83
C ALA A 90 0.57 13.81 19.30
N VAL A 91 -0.67 13.33 19.42
CA VAL A 91 -0.97 11.95 19.83
C VAL A 91 -0.53 10.97 18.75
N ARG A 92 -0.80 11.29 17.48
CA ARG A 92 -0.42 10.46 16.33
C ARG A 92 1.09 10.38 16.15
N VAL A 93 1.82 11.49 16.24
CA VAL A 93 3.28 11.50 16.13
C VAL A 93 3.92 10.63 17.20
N ARG A 94 3.47 10.73 18.47
CA ARG A 94 3.94 9.84 19.54
C ARG A 94 3.69 8.37 19.22
N ARG A 95 2.50 8.04 18.70
CA ARG A 95 2.15 6.68 18.30
C ARG A 95 3.04 6.17 17.16
N TRP A 96 3.26 6.97 16.12
CA TRP A 96 4.10 6.57 14.98
C TRP A 96 5.56 6.37 15.39
N ARG A 97 6.13 7.28 16.19
CA ARG A 97 7.49 7.15 16.73
C ARG A 97 7.66 5.88 17.55
N ARG A 98 6.77 5.67 18.52
CA ARG A 98 6.79 4.47 19.37
C ARG A 98 6.70 3.20 18.53
N HIS A 99 5.78 3.14 17.57
CA HIS A 99 5.63 1.96 16.71
C HIS A 99 6.89 1.71 15.88
N ARG A 100 7.49 2.76 15.30
CA ARG A 100 8.77 2.65 14.58
C ARG A 100 9.87 2.08 15.46
N GLU A 101 9.99 2.55 16.70
CA GLU A 101 10.96 2.05 17.68
C GLU A 101 10.71 0.58 18.05
N GLU A 102 9.44 0.20 18.25
CA GLU A 102 9.04 -1.19 18.52
C GLU A 102 9.42 -2.10 17.34
N VAL A 103 9.17 -1.69 16.09
CA VAL A 103 9.59 -2.45 14.90
C VAL A 103 11.12 -2.52 14.79
N ALA A 104 11.83 -1.41 15.05
CA ALA A 104 13.30 -1.37 15.06
C ALA A 104 13.89 -2.35 16.09
N ALA A 105 13.23 -2.51 17.24
CA ALA A 105 13.59 -3.46 18.28
C ALA A 105 13.18 -4.91 17.98
N GLY A 106 12.61 -5.18 16.79
CA GLY A 106 12.16 -6.51 16.38
C GLY A 106 10.78 -6.90 16.91
N GLY A 107 9.98 -5.94 17.36
CA GLY A 107 8.57 -6.14 17.67
C GLY A 107 7.72 -6.39 16.42
N HIS A 108 6.50 -6.93 16.63
CA HIS A 108 5.47 -7.10 15.59
C HIS A 108 5.86 -8.00 14.40
N ARG A 109 6.93 -8.79 14.51
CA ARG A 109 7.49 -9.58 13.38
C ARG A 109 6.51 -10.58 12.79
N GLU A 110 5.68 -11.20 13.60
CA GLU A 110 4.67 -12.16 13.14
C GLU A 110 3.66 -11.48 12.21
N PHE A 111 3.12 -10.34 12.64
CA PHE A 111 2.22 -9.53 11.81
C PHE A 111 2.90 -9.04 10.53
N LEU A 112 4.11 -8.48 10.64
CA LEU A 112 4.83 -7.93 9.50
C LEU A 112 5.20 -9.02 8.48
N ARG A 113 5.55 -10.23 8.94
CA ARG A 113 5.76 -11.40 8.09
C ARG A 113 4.49 -11.81 7.38
N ALA A 114 3.38 -11.99 8.11
CA ALA A 114 2.10 -12.35 7.51
C ALA A 114 1.63 -11.30 6.48
N TRP A 115 1.84 -10.01 6.77
CA TRP A 115 1.52 -8.92 5.85
C TRP A 115 2.39 -8.99 4.59
N HIS A 116 3.69 -9.21 4.76
CA HIS A 116 4.63 -9.36 3.66
C HIS A 116 4.30 -10.57 2.77
N ASP A 117 3.95 -11.71 3.37
CA ASP A 117 3.55 -12.91 2.65
C ASP A 117 2.25 -12.71 1.86
N HIS A 118 1.26 -12.05 2.46
CA HIS A 118 0.03 -11.64 1.78
C HIS A 118 0.32 -10.76 0.56
N ARG A 119 1.13 -9.71 0.70
CA ARG A 119 1.47 -8.82 -0.42
C ARG A 119 2.23 -9.57 -1.51
N THR A 120 3.19 -10.42 -1.14
CA THR A 120 3.98 -11.21 -2.09
C THR A 120 3.10 -12.20 -2.85
N ALA A 121 2.17 -12.87 -2.17
CA ALA A 121 1.19 -13.76 -2.80
C ALA A 121 0.27 -13.00 -3.76
N ARG A 122 -0.18 -11.79 -3.39
CA ARG A 122 -1.01 -10.93 -4.24
C ARG A 122 -0.29 -10.51 -5.52
N GLU A 123 0.95 -10.04 -5.44
CA GLU A 123 1.76 -9.68 -6.62
C GLU A 123 2.03 -10.91 -7.52
N THR A 124 2.22 -12.07 -6.90
CA THR A 124 2.36 -13.35 -7.62
C THR A 124 1.07 -13.68 -8.38
N ALA A 125 -0.10 -13.56 -7.74
CA ALA A 125 -1.40 -13.81 -8.37
C ALA A 125 -1.71 -12.85 -9.52
N ARG A 126 -1.32 -11.57 -9.41
CA ARG A 126 -1.42 -10.61 -10.52
C ARG A 126 -0.59 -11.02 -11.71
N ALA A 127 0.68 -11.31 -11.48
CA ALA A 127 1.59 -11.72 -12.54
C ALA A 127 1.14 -13.05 -13.16
N TRP A 128 0.56 -13.96 -12.36
CA TRP A 128 -0.07 -15.19 -12.84
C TRP A 128 -1.27 -14.92 -13.75
N GLY A 129 -2.21 -14.07 -13.32
CA GLY A 129 -3.36 -13.68 -14.14
C GLY A 129 -2.91 -13.12 -15.49
N ARG A 130 -1.93 -12.22 -15.49
CA ARG A 130 -1.37 -11.67 -16.72
C ARG A 130 -0.67 -12.71 -17.59
N LEU A 131 0.09 -13.63 -17.00
CA LEU A 131 0.74 -14.72 -17.72
C LEU A 131 -0.31 -15.60 -18.40
N ARG A 132 -1.38 -15.94 -17.69
CA ARG A 132 -2.47 -16.76 -18.20
C ARG A 132 -3.20 -16.09 -19.36
N GLU A 133 -3.59 -14.82 -19.22
CA GLU A 133 -4.20 -14.03 -20.30
C GLU A 133 -3.34 -14.04 -21.57
N LEU A 134 -2.03 -13.83 -21.43
CA LEU A 134 -1.11 -13.80 -22.57
C LEU A 134 -0.91 -15.18 -23.19
N ALA A 135 -0.93 -16.24 -22.38
CA ALA A 135 -0.89 -17.62 -22.84
C ALA A 135 -2.15 -17.97 -23.65
N GLU A 136 -3.34 -17.60 -23.16
CA GLU A 136 -4.62 -17.77 -23.87
C GLU A 136 -4.60 -17.00 -25.20
N ALA A 137 -4.26 -15.71 -25.18
CA ALA A 137 -4.19 -14.88 -26.38
C ALA A 137 -3.14 -15.34 -27.40
N ALA A 138 -2.04 -15.97 -26.96
CA ALA A 138 -1.07 -16.58 -27.86
C ALA A 138 -1.63 -17.83 -28.59
N GLY A 139 -2.59 -18.53 -27.98
CA GLY A 139 -3.34 -19.64 -28.59
C GLY A 139 -4.07 -19.26 -29.86
N GLU A 140 -4.62 -18.06 -29.91
CA GLU A 140 -5.43 -17.56 -31.02
C GLU A 140 -4.58 -17.00 -32.18
N ARG A 141 -3.27 -16.83 -31.97
CA ARG A 141 -2.39 -16.20 -32.95
C ARG A 141 -1.87 -17.19 -33.98
N THR A 142 -1.86 -16.75 -35.23
CA THR A 142 -1.40 -17.53 -36.39
C THR A 142 0.03 -17.22 -36.84
N ASN A 143 0.71 -16.29 -36.17
CA ASN A 143 2.05 -15.86 -36.54
C ASN A 143 3.14 -16.90 -36.17
N HIS A 144 4.29 -16.77 -36.82
CA HIS A 144 5.38 -17.76 -36.73
C HIS A 144 5.92 -17.97 -35.31
N TRP A 145 6.02 -16.91 -34.49
CA TRP A 145 6.54 -17.06 -33.13
C TRP A 145 5.55 -17.79 -32.21
N ALA A 146 4.24 -17.55 -32.35
CA ALA A 146 3.20 -18.16 -31.54
C ALA A 146 3.02 -19.66 -31.82
N ARG A 147 3.41 -20.12 -33.01
CA ARG A 147 3.32 -21.53 -33.45
C ARG A 147 4.55 -22.37 -33.12
N ARG A 148 5.58 -21.80 -32.48
CA ARG A 148 6.79 -22.55 -32.09
C ARG A 148 6.40 -23.70 -31.13
N PRO A 149 6.82 -24.95 -31.39
CA PRO A 149 6.44 -26.09 -30.57
C PRO A 149 6.71 -25.90 -29.07
N GLU A 150 7.87 -25.34 -28.73
CA GLU A 150 8.29 -25.13 -27.35
C GLU A 150 7.42 -24.08 -26.63
N LEU A 151 6.84 -23.15 -27.37
CA LEU A 151 5.90 -22.17 -26.82
C LEU A 151 4.50 -22.76 -26.67
N VAL A 152 4.09 -23.64 -27.58
CA VAL A 152 2.83 -24.40 -27.47
C VAL A 152 2.82 -25.24 -26.21
N GLU A 153 3.88 -26.03 -25.99
CA GLU A 153 4.04 -26.84 -24.78
C GLU A 153 4.06 -25.99 -23.51
N LEU A 154 4.76 -24.85 -23.52
CA LEU A 154 4.78 -23.94 -22.39
C LEU A 154 3.41 -23.32 -22.10
N ARG A 155 2.66 -22.92 -23.12
CA ARG A 155 1.29 -22.42 -22.98
C ARG A 155 0.40 -23.47 -22.33
N GLU A 156 0.43 -24.71 -22.82
CA GLU A 156 -0.37 -25.79 -22.25
C GLU A 156 -0.02 -26.03 -20.77
N ARG A 157 1.27 -26.00 -20.42
CA ARG A 157 1.70 -26.07 -19.02
C ARG A 157 1.19 -24.90 -18.17
N ILE A 158 1.22 -23.67 -18.69
CA ILE A 158 0.69 -22.48 -17.99
C ILE A 158 -0.82 -22.64 -17.76
N LEU A 159 -1.57 -23.04 -18.78
CA LEU A 159 -3.03 -23.16 -18.69
C LEU A 159 -3.48 -24.29 -17.76
N ALA A 160 -2.67 -25.36 -17.67
CA ALA A 160 -2.92 -26.50 -16.80
C ALA A 160 -2.42 -26.33 -15.35
N ALA A 161 -1.54 -25.36 -15.07
CA ALA A 161 -1.03 -25.20 -13.71
C ALA A 161 -2.05 -24.53 -12.78
N THR A 162 -1.99 -24.90 -11.51
CA THR A 162 -2.84 -24.36 -10.45
C THR A 162 -2.52 -22.88 -10.21
N PRO A 163 -3.53 -21.98 -10.12
CA PRO A 163 -3.29 -20.60 -9.77
C PRO A 163 -2.72 -20.48 -8.34
N PRO A 164 -1.84 -19.51 -8.08
CA PRO A 164 -1.32 -19.27 -6.73
C PRO A 164 -2.45 -18.83 -5.80
N VAL A 165 -2.37 -19.25 -4.54
CA VAL A 165 -3.37 -18.88 -3.52
C VAL A 165 -2.93 -17.59 -2.85
N VAL A 166 -3.88 -16.66 -2.69
CA VAL A 166 -3.65 -15.42 -1.92
C VAL A 166 -4.26 -15.61 -0.53
N PRO A 167 -3.46 -15.67 0.54
CA PRO A 167 -3.99 -15.75 1.90
C PRO A 167 -4.77 -14.49 2.23
N ALA A 168 -5.71 -14.58 3.18
CA ALA A 168 -6.44 -13.42 3.65
C ALA A 168 -5.49 -12.34 4.20
N ALA A 169 -5.82 -11.07 3.99
CA ALA A 169 -5.05 -9.98 4.56
C ALA A 169 -5.07 -10.07 6.10
N PRO A 170 -3.91 -10.13 6.78
CA PRO A 170 -3.87 -10.16 8.24
C PRO A 170 -4.42 -8.85 8.80
N ARG A 171 -5.05 -8.93 9.97
CA ARG A 171 -5.59 -7.76 10.68
C ARG A 171 -4.67 -7.33 11.78
N TRP A 172 -4.43 -6.03 11.88
CA TRP A 172 -3.63 -5.47 12.97
C TRP A 172 -4.25 -5.81 14.33
N GLY A 173 -3.43 -6.38 15.23
CA GLY A 173 -3.87 -6.82 16.56
C GLY A 173 -4.53 -8.21 16.60
N ALA A 174 -4.70 -8.88 15.45
CA ALA A 174 -5.07 -10.29 15.41
C ALA A 174 -3.81 -11.18 15.37
N VAL A 175 -3.91 -12.38 15.94
CA VAL A 175 -2.87 -13.42 15.80
C VAL A 175 -2.92 -13.93 14.36
N PRO A 176 -1.83 -13.81 13.58
CA PRO A 176 -1.80 -14.34 12.23
C PRO A 176 -1.96 -15.86 12.21
N SER A 177 -2.53 -16.39 11.14
CA SER A 177 -2.53 -17.83 10.89
C SER A 177 -1.11 -18.26 10.49
N ASP A 178 -0.67 -19.42 11.00
CA ASP A 178 0.69 -19.95 10.87
C ASP A 178 0.93 -20.66 9.52
N ASP A 179 0.29 -20.16 8.46
CA ASP A 179 0.40 -20.78 7.13
C ASP A 179 1.80 -20.51 6.55
N PRO A 180 2.60 -21.55 6.27
CA PRO A 180 3.90 -21.36 5.66
C PRO A 180 3.72 -20.76 4.27
N GLY A 181 4.49 -19.70 3.97
CA GLY A 181 4.47 -19.06 2.67
C GLY A 181 4.73 -20.05 1.53
N GLU A 182 3.92 -19.98 0.48
CA GLU A 182 4.04 -20.85 -0.71
C GLU A 182 5.40 -20.63 -1.41
N ASP A 183 6.05 -21.72 -1.85
CA ASP A 183 7.24 -21.64 -2.71
C ASP A 183 6.86 -21.13 -4.10
N ARG A 184 7.33 -19.92 -4.41
CA ARG A 184 7.03 -19.21 -5.66
C ARG A 184 8.09 -19.44 -6.74
N SER A 185 9.17 -20.17 -6.44
CA SER A 185 10.25 -20.46 -7.38
C SER A 185 9.77 -21.12 -8.67
N PRO A 186 8.82 -22.09 -8.65
CA PRO A 186 8.28 -22.68 -9.87
C PRO A 186 7.57 -21.66 -10.77
N PHE A 187 6.78 -20.75 -10.18
CA PHE A 187 6.11 -19.69 -10.92
C PHE A 187 7.11 -18.70 -11.55
N VAL A 188 8.10 -18.24 -10.78
CA VAL A 188 9.14 -17.32 -11.29
C VAL A 188 9.92 -17.96 -12.43
N ALA A 189 10.25 -19.25 -12.34
CA ALA A 189 10.89 -19.99 -13.42
C ALA A 189 10.00 -20.07 -14.67
N MET A 190 8.69 -20.30 -14.50
CA MET A 190 7.72 -20.34 -15.59
C MET A 190 7.60 -18.99 -16.31
N VAL A 191 7.54 -17.87 -15.58
CA VAL A 191 7.51 -16.53 -16.19
C VAL A 191 8.81 -16.22 -16.94
N ARG A 192 9.96 -16.58 -16.36
CA ARG A 192 11.26 -16.42 -17.05
C ARG A 192 11.31 -17.23 -18.34
N GLU A 193 10.75 -18.43 -18.33
CA GLU A 193 10.68 -19.31 -19.49
C GLU A 193 9.80 -18.73 -20.60
N TRP A 194 8.65 -18.15 -20.22
CA TRP A 194 7.76 -17.43 -21.12
C TRP A 194 8.46 -16.21 -21.74
N ASN A 195 9.03 -15.33 -20.90
CA ASN A 195 9.67 -14.09 -21.34
C ASN A 195 10.86 -14.31 -22.28
N ARG A 196 11.51 -15.48 -22.25
CA ARG A 196 12.57 -15.86 -23.19
C ARG A 196 12.06 -16.20 -24.60
N ARG A 197 10.80 -16.61 -24.73
CA ARG A 197 10.23 -17.15 -25.99
C ARG A 197 9.34 -16.17 -26.74
N VAL A 198 8.92 -15.10 -26.08
CA VAL A 198 7.94 -14.16 -26.62
C VAL A 198 8.55 -12.77 -26.92
N PRO A 199 7.98 -12.02 -27.86
CA PRO A 199 8.42 -10.64 -28.15
C PRO A 199 8.14 -9.70 -26.97
N GLY A 200 8.77 -8.51 -26.98
CA GLY A 200 8.74 -7.55 -25.87
C GLY A 200 7.34 -7.22 -25.34
N GLY A 201 6.38 -6.96 -26.23
CA GLY A 201 4.99 -6.63 -25.85
C GLY A 201 4.17 -7.79 -25.27
N GLN A 202 4.77 -8.98 -25.12
CA GLN A 202 4.13 -10.18 -24.55
C GLN A 202 4.82 -10.64 -23.27
N LYS A 203 5.79 -9.87 -22.76
CA LYS A 203 6.50 -10.21 -21.53
C LYS A 203 5.67 -9.88 -20.31
N VAL A 204 5.80 -10.70 -19.28
CA VAL A 204 5.21 -10.49 -17.95
C VAL A 204 6.27 -9.91 -17.04
N ARG A 205 5.95 -8.80 -16.36
CA ARG A 205 6.80 -8.25 -15.30
C ARG A 205 6.36 -8.86 -13.98
N VAL A 206 7.34 -9.35 -13.21
CA VAL A 206 7.13 -9.87 -11.85
C VAL A 206 7.80 -8.88 -10.90
N LEU A 207 7.00 -8.21 -10.08
CA LEU A 207 7.44 -7.21 -9.10
C LEU A 207 7.24 -7.76 -7.69
N LEU A 208 8.08 -8.71 -7.29
CA LEU A 208 8.05 -9.20 -5.92
C LEU A 208 8.68 -8.16 -4.99
N PRO A 209 8.13 -7.98 -3.77
CA PRO A 209 8.78 -7.22 -2.72
C PRO A 209 10.22 -7.72 -2.46
N ALA A 210 11.08 -6.83 -1.98
CA ALA A 210 12.38 -7.21 -1.42
C ALA A 210 12.17 -8.14 -0.21
N PRO A 211 13.14 -9.01 0.16
CA PRO A 211 13.02 -9.84 1.36
C PRO A 211 12.61 -9.01 2.59
N LEU A 212 11.73 -9.56 3.45
CA LEU A 212 11.17 -8.86 4.61
C LEU A 212 12.23 -8.08 5.42
N GLU A 213 13.36 -8.70 5.73
CA GLU A 213 14.41 -8.05 6.54
C GLU A 213 15.00 -6.81 5.86
N GLN A 214 15.17 -6.85 4.54
CA GLN A 214 15.62 -5.70 3.77
C GLN A 214 14.54 -4.62 3.75
N GLU A 215 13.29 -5.00 3.49
CA GLU A 215 12.15 -4.07 3.47
C GLU A 215 11.98 -3.37 4.83
N LEU A 216 12.08 -4.09 5.94
CA LEU A 216 12.00 -3.52 7.29
C LEU A 216 13.19 -2.62 7.61
N ALA A 217 14.41 -3.02 7.21
CA ALA A 217 15.59 -2.18 7.39
C ALA A 217 15.46 -0.84 6.64
N GLU A 218 15.01 -0.87 5.39
CA GLU A 218 14.75 0.33 4.58
C GLU A 218 13.61 1.17 5.16
N ALA A 219 12.53 0.53 5.61
CA ALA A 219 11.37 1.20 6.18
C ALA A 219 11.67 1.92 7.50
N VAL A 220 12.38 1.26 8.42
CA VAL A 220 12.75 1.82 9.73
C VAL A 220 13.89 2.84 9.59
N GLY A 221 14.85 2.57 8.72
CA GLY A 221 16.02 3.41 8.42
C GLY A 221 15.72 4.56 7.45
N CYS A 222 14.46 4.80 7.09
CA CYS A 222 14.09 5.86 6.16
C CYS A 222 14.31 7.25 6.76
N ASP A 223 15.32 7.97 6.25
CA ASP A 223 15.62 9.35 6.67
C ASP A 223 14.43 10.29 6.45
N TRP A 224 13.71 10.13 5.35
CA TRP A 224 12.53 10.92 5.05
C TRP A 224 11.43 10.75 6.10
N LEU A 225 11.26 9.53 6.66
CA LEU A 225 10.33 9.30 7.76
C LEU A 225 10.80 9.99 9.04
N ALA A 226 12.09 9.93 9.35
CA ALA A 226 12.64 10.58 10.53
C ALA A 226 12.44 12.11 10.46
N GLU A 227 12.81 12.72 9.33
CA GLU A 227 12.61 14.14 9.07
C GLU A 227 11.13 14.55 9.16
N PHE A 228 10.23 13.75 8.58
CA PHE A 228 8.80 13.98 8.67
C PHE A 228 8.31 13.94 10.11
N LEU A 229 8.71 12.94 10.91
CA LEU A 229 8.27 12.83 12.30
C LEU A 229 8.79 14.00 13.15
N ASP A 230 10.00 14.48 12.89
CA ASP A 230 10.58 15.66 13.56
C ASP A 230 9.85 16.95 13.16
N TRP A 231 9.55 17.10 11.87
CA TRP A 231 8.73 18.21 11.39
C TRP A 231 7.31 18.17 11.96
N ALA A 232 6.64 17.02 11.95
CA ALA A 232 5.29 16.86 12.46
C ALA A 232 5.20 17.10 13.97
N GLN A 233 6.23 16.72 14.73
CA GLN A 233 6.33 17.05 16.16
C GLN A 233 6.41 18.56 16.37
N ARG A 234 7.29 19.27 15.64
CA ARG A 234 7.38 20.74 15.73
C ARG A 234 6.07 21.41 15.36
N ALA A 235 5.39 20.94 14.31
CA ALA A 235 4.07 21.43 13.95
C ALA A 235 3.07 21.25 15.09
N ALA A 236 3.06 20.07 15.73
CA ALA A 236 2.19 19.80 16.86
C ALA A 236 2.50 20.69 18.08
N ASP A 237 3.78 20.90 18.39
CA ASP A 237 4.24 21.77 19.49
C ASP A 237 3.83 23.24 19.26
N GLU A 238 3.75 23.67 18.01
CA GLU A 238 3.25 24.99 17.60
C GLU A 238 1.70 25.06 17.51
N GLY A 239 0.99 24.01 17.92
CA GLY A 239 -0.47 23.93 17.83
C GLY A 239 -0.99 23.93 16.40
N ARG A 240 -0.25 23.32 15.46
CA ARG A 240 -0.62 23.18 14.05
C ARG A 240 -0.97 21.72 13.74
N GLY A 241 -1.90 21.55 12.79
CA GLY A 241 -2.23 20.27 12.16
C GLY A 241 -1.54 20.09 10.80
N LEU A 242 -1.77 18.94 10.16
CA LEU A 242 -1.30 18.61 8.82
C LEU A 242 -2.44 18.78 7.81
N LEU A 243 -2.18 19.51 6.73
CA LEU A 243 -3.12 19.62 5.61
C LEU A 243 -2.63 18.74 4.47
N LEU A 244 -3.48 17.83 3.99
CA LEU A 244 -3.23 17.00 2.83
C LEU A 244 -3.83 17.68 1.60
N CYS A 245 -2.99 18.38 0.83
CA CYS A 245 -3.38 19.10 -0.39
C CYS A 245 -3.37 18.21 -1.64
#